data_AF-A0A6P1VRG4-F1
#
_entry.id   AF-A0A6P1VRG4-F1
#
_cell.length_a   1.000
_cell.length_b   1.000
_cell.length_c   1.000
_cell.angle_alpha   90.00
_cell.angle_beta   90.00
_cell.angle_gamma   90.00
#
_symmetry.space_group_name_H-M   'P 1'
#
loop_
_entity.id
_entity.type
_entity.pdbx_description
1 polymer ?
#
loop_
_entity_poly.entity_id
_entity_poly.type
_entity_poly.pdbx_seq_one_letter_code
_entity_poly.pdbx_strand_id
1 'polypeptide(L)'
;MIWRWSIGNGIRWSEAAKSPAYTNDFEERKRSNFGLPEASVLENNIGYLKITKFTSPEMAGPVMMASSIFLKHVDGLILDLRSRGGGNSYTLELLLSYFLSPKTLLCTWHFRGSQAIEQSWTLPNVEGHRFVEVPIIVLTSKQTFSASEAFCYAMKVHKRATVVGETTAGGAHTYREMKVSDHYIMTVPYGRPVFTTTNTNWEAVGVIPDYEVKAENALKKAQELLGERVNKRNK
;
A
#
# COMPACT_ATOMS: atom_id res chain seq x y z
N MET A 1 -26.14 16.01 -4.87
CA MET A 1 -26.64 14.82 -5.60
C MET A 1 -26.02 13.60 -4.94
N ILE A 2 -26.78 12.91 -4.09
CA ILE A 2 -26.29 11.81 -3.24
C ILE A 2 -26.65 10.49 -3.93
N TRP A 3 -25.67 9.69 -4.30
CA TRP A 3 -25.90 8.37 -4.88
C TRP A 3 -25.94 7.32 -3.77
N ARG A 4 -27.12 6.71 -3.57
CA ARG A 4 -27.30 5.45 -2.85
C ARG A 4 -27.15 4.30 -3.85
N TRP A 5 -26.36 3.29 -3.51
CA TRP A 5 -26.40 1.99 -4.20
C TRP A 5 -27.01 0.93 -3.27
N SER A 6 -28.05 0.28 -3.76
CA SER A 6 -28.73 -0.86 -3.16
C SER A 6 -28.11 -2.15 -3.74
N ILE A 7 -27.73 -3.08 -2.86
CA ILE A 7 -27.40 -4.46 -3.22
C ILE A 7 -28.33 -5.39 -2.44
N GLY A 8 -29.14 -6.14 -3.18
CA GLY A 8 -30.06 -7.15 -2.65
C GLY A 8 -29.34 -8.43 -2.25
N ASN A 9 -29.23 -8.65 -0.95
CA ASN A 9 -29.63 -9.86 -0.21
C ASN A 9 -29.17 -9.71 1.24
N GLY A 10 -29.93 -8.91 2.00
CA GLY A 10 -30.52 -9.37 3.25
C GLY A 10 -29.66 -9.76 4.45
N ILE A 11 -28.34 -9.55 4.49
CA ILE A 11 -27.66 -9.37 5.77
C ILE A 11 -27.68 -7.87 6.05
N ARG A 12 -28.54 -7.45 6.98
CA ARG A 12 -28.51 -6.09 7.50
C ARG A 12 -27.11 -5.83 8.07
N TRP A 13 -26.29 -5.06 7.36
CA TRP A 13 -24.95 -4.64 7.79
C TRP A 13 -24.93 -4.10 9.23
N SER A 14 -26.06 -3.58 9.73
CA SER A 14 -26.26 -3.12 11.10
C SER A 14 -26.16 -4.21 12.18
N GLU A 15 -26.36 -5.49 11.85
CA GLU A 15 -26.28 -6.61 12.82
C GLU A 15 -24.89 -7.23 12.84
N ALA A 16 -24.25 -7.42 11.67
CA ALA A 16 -22.86 -7.89 11.57
C ALA A 16 -21.88 -6.91 12.25
N ALA A 17 -22.11 -5.60 12.11
CA ALA A 17 -21.33 -4.56 12.77
C ALA A 17 -21.43 -4.56 14.31
N LYS A 18 -22.43 -5.25 14.87
CA LYS A 18 -22.63 -5.40 16.33
C LYS A 18 -22.07 -6.71 16.89
N SER A 19 -21.53 -7.59 16.05
CA SER A 19 -20.94 -8.84 16.52
C SER A 19 -19.65 -8.58 17.31
N PRO A 20 -19.39 -9.30 18.42
CA PRO A 20 -18.19 -9.10 19.23
C PRO A 20 -16.87 -9.25 18.44
N ALA A 21 -16.86 -10.16 17.46
CA ALA A 21 -15.70 -10.36 16.59
C ALA A 21 -15.41 -9.15 15.70
N TYR A 22 -16.46 -8.53 15.13
CA TYR A 22 -16.31 -7.32 14.30
C TYR A 22 -15.91 -6.10 15.13
N THR A 23 -16.48 -5.92 16.33
CA THR A 23 -16.14 -4.80 17.21
C THR A 23 -14.69 -4.88 17.70
N ASN A 24 -14.19 -6.08 17.99
CA ASN A 24 -12.80 -6.28 18.40
C ASN A 24 -11.82 -5.99 17.26
N ASP A 25 -12.10 -6.45 16.03
CA ASP A 25 -11.29 -6.15 14.84
C ASP A 25 -11.27 -4.63 14.53
N PHE A 26 -12.40 -3.94 14.68
CA PHE A 26 -12.43 -2.49 14.50
C PHE A 26 -11.58 -1.74 15.53
N GLU A 27 -11.70 -2.06 16.82
CA GLU A 27 -10.91 -1.41 17.87
C GLU A 27 -9.41 -1.72 17.74
N GLU A 28 -9.04 -2.93 17.31
CA GLU A 28 -7.65 -3.28 17.00
C GLU A 28 -7.10 -2.42 15.86
N ARG A 29 -7.85 -2.28 14.76
CA ARG A 29 -7.46 -1.43 13.62
C ARG A 29 -7.32 0.02 14.05
N LYS A 30 -8.24 0.52 14.87
CA LYS A 30 -8.19 1.89 15.42
C LYS A 30 -6.92 2.15 16.23
N ARG A 31 -6.48 1.19 17.06
CA ARG A 31 -5.20 1.29 17.80
C ARG A 31 -3.97 1.41 16.90
N SER A 32 -4.05 0.89 15.67
CA SER A 32 -3.00 1.02 14.66
C SER A 32 -3.17 2.23 13.73
N ASN A 33 -4.07 3.17 14.07
CA ASN A 33 -4.49 4.27 13.18
C ASN A 33 -4.86 3.75 11.78
N PHE A 34 -5.63 2.66 11.75
CA PHE A 34 -6.13 2.02 10.54
C PHE A 34 -5.02 1.58 9.55
N GLY A 35 -3.85 1.21 10.07
CA GLY A 35 -2.70 0.74 9.29
C GLY A 35 -1.63 1.79 9.04
N LEU A 36 -1.78 2.99 9.60
CA LEU A 36 -0.84 4.11 9.51
C LEU A 36 -0.39 4.55 10.91
N PRO A 37 0.26 3.67 11.70
CA PRO A 37 0.45 3.89 13.13
C PRO A 37 1.41 5.05 13.47
N GLU A 38 2.22 5.52 12.51
CA GLU A 38 3.30 6.45 12.79
C GLU A 38 3.57 7.39 11.61
N ALA A 39 3.63 8.69 11.91
CA ALA A 39 4.14 9.74 11.03
C ALA A 39 5.03 10.68 11.86
N SER A 40 6.25 10.96 11.38
CA SER A 40 7.22 11.77 12.12
C SER A 40 8.18 12.50 11.17
N VAL A 41 8.82 13.57 11.68
CA VAL A 41 9.92 14.25 10.98
C VAL A 41 11.21 13.89 11.71
N LEU A 42 12.13 13.26 10.99
CA LEU A 42 13.44 12.85 11.46
C LEU A 42 14.46 13.99 11.27
N GLU A 43 15.70 13.76 11.71
CA GLU A 43 16.82 14.64 11.42
C GLU A 43 16.97 14.95 9.93
N ASN A 44 17.49 16.13 9.61
CA ASN A 44 17.63 16.66 8.24
C ASN A 44 16.29 16.83 7.50
N ASN A 45 15.20 17.08 8.25
CA ASN A 45 13.86 17.34 7.70
C ASN A 45 13.37 16.20 6.79
N ILE A 46 13.68 14.96 7.15
CA ILE A 46 13.23 13.76 6.44
C ILE A 46 11.93 13.28 7.08
N GLY A 47 10.85 13.24 6.32
CA GLY A 47 9.60 12.63 6.75
C GLY A 47 9.71 11.11 6.85
N TYR A 48 8.99 10.54 7.79
CA TYR A 48 8.83 9.11 7.94
C TYR A 48 7.35 8.78 8.11
N LEU A 49 6.87 7.78 7.35
CA LEU A 49 5.51 7.27 7.43
C LEU A 49 5.55 5.74 7.43
N LYS A 50 4.97 5.14 8.47
CA LYS A 50 4.86 3.68 8.57
C LYS A 50 3.51 3.20 8.06
N ILE A 51 3.53 2.24 7.15
CA ILE A 51 2.33 1.62 6.57
C ILE A 51 2.35 0.14 6.91
N THR A 52 1.45 -0.29 7.80
CA THR A 52 1.38 -1.68 8.30
C THR A 52 0.19 -2.45 7.74
N LYS A 53 -0.86 -1.76 7.27
CA LYS A 53 -2.06 -2.41 6.74
C LYS A 53 -2.79 -1.51 5.75
N PHE A 54 -3.42 -2.14 4.76
CA PHE A 54 -4.32 -1.49 3.81
C PHE A 54 -5.76 -1.81 4.26
N THR A 55 -6.27 -1.04 5.24
CA THR A 55 -7.67 -1.17 5.72
C THR A 55 -8.65 -0.59 4.68
N SER A 56 -9.90 -0.27 5.01
CA SER A 56 -10.80 0.33 4.00
C SER A 56 -10.45 1.80 3.72
N PRO A 57 -10.74 2.34 2.51
CA PRO A 57 -10.45 3.73 2.18
C PRO A 57 -11.10 4.73 3.14
N GLU A 58 -12.30 4.43 3.65
CA GLU A 58 -13.04 5.27 4.59
C GLU A 58 -12.34 5.38 5.95
N MET A 59 -11.57 4.35 6.33
CA MET A 59 -10.84 4.30 7.59
C MET A 59 -9.43 4.87 7.45
N ALA A 60 -8.69 4.45 6.42
CA ALA A 60 -7.30 4.87 6.20
C ALA A 60 -7.18 6.28 5.58
N GLY A 61 -8.17 6.71 4.79
CA GLY A 61 -8.15 7.97 4.06
C GLY A 61 -7.95 9.20 4.93
N PRO A 62 -8.76 9.39 6.00
CA PRO A 62 -8.59 10.53 6.91
C PRO A 62 -7.23 10.54 7.62
N VAL A 63 -6.71 9.37 7.99
CA VAL A 63 -5.38 9.26 8.62
C VAL A 63 -4.29 9.62 7.62
N MET A 64 -4.35 9.09 6.39
CA MET A 64 -3.39 9.43 5.34
C MET A 64 -3.43 10.91 4.99
N MET A 65 -4.61 11.52 4.90
CA MET A 65 -4.77 12.96 4.69
C MET A 65 -4.05 13.74 5.80
N ALA A 66 -4.31 13.42 7.07
CA ALA A 66 -3.68 14.08 8.20
C ALA A 66 -2.14 13.93 8.18
N SER A 67 -1.64 12.71 7.94
CA SER A 67 -0.20 12.45 7.77
C SER A 67 0.38 13.24 6.60
N SER A 68 -0.34 13.38 5.49
CA SER A 68 0.13 14.12 4.32
C SER A 68 0.27 15.62 4.60
N ILE A 69 -0.65 16.19 5.39
CA ILE A 69 -0.61 17.60 5.79
C ILE A 69 0.54 17.80 6.78
N PHE A 70 0.70 16.91 7.76
CA PHE A 70 1.76 16.97 8.75
C PHE A 70 3.16 16.90 8.12
N LEU A 71 3.34 16.04 7.10
CA LEU A 71 4.63 15.83 6.43
C LEU A 71 4.84 16.74 5.20
N LYS A 72 3.95 17.70 4.93
CA LYS A 72 3.94 18.50 3.68
C LYS A 72 5.26 19.21 3.35
N HIS A 73 6.04 19.59 4.36
CA HIS A 73 7.22 20.46 4.20
C HIS A 73 8.55 19.73 4.37
N VAL A 74 8.56 18.39 4.29
CA VAL A 74 9.78 17.58 4.39
C VAL A 74 10.56 17.59 3.07
N ASP A 75 11.89 17.50 3.17
CA ASP A 75 12.79 17.53 2.00
C ASP A 75 12.97 16.15 1.35
N GLY A 76 12.58 15.10 2.06
CA GLY A 76 12.60 13.70 1.62
C GLY A 76 11.65 12.87 2.46
N LEU A 77 11.20 11.73 1.94
CA LEU A 77 10.23 10.88 2.63
C LEU A 77 10.66 9.41 2.63
N ILE A 78 10.59 8.78 3.80
CA ILE A 78 10.78 7.35 3.99
C ILE A 78 9.42 6.71 4.27
N LEU A 79 9.06 5.72 3.47
CA LEU A 79 7.85 4.92 3.63
C LEU A 79 8.24 3.54 4.16
N ASP A 80 7.87 3.22 5.40
CA ASP A 80 8.21 1.95 6.02
C ASP A 80 7.10 0.90 5.83
N LEU A 81 7.36 -0.07 4.94
CA LEU A 81 6.49 -1.21 4.65
C LEU A 81 7.13 -2.54 5.11
N ARG A 82 8.10 -2.51 6.04
CA ARG A 82 8.81 -3.71 6.52
C ARG A 82 7.93 -4.68 7.30
N SER A 83 6.80 -4.23 7.86
CA SER A 83 5.87 -5.11 8.56
C SER A 83 5.09 -5.99 7.58
N ARG A 84 4.56 -7.13 8.05
CA ARG A 84 3.63 -7.93 7.26
C ARG A 84 2.34 -7.15 7.03
N GLY A 85 2.24 -6.56 5.85
CA GLY A 85 1.07 -5.80 5.44
C GLY A 85 0.19 -6.55 4.45
N GLY A 86 -0.50 -5.78 3.61
CA GLY A 86 -1.55 -6.25 2.71
C GLY A 86 -2.93 -5.74 3.10
N GLY A 87 -3.92 -6.07 2.27
CA GLY A 87 -5.31 -5.69 2.51
C GLY A 87 -6.00 -5.20 1.25
N ASN A 88 -6.83 -4.16 1.41
CA ASN A 88 -7.76 -3.69 0.41
C ASN A 88 -7.06 -2.99 -0.77
N SER A 89 -7.42 -3.40 -2.00
CA SER A 89 -6.86 -2.85 -3.24
C SER A 89 -7.27 -1.40 -3.50
N TYR A 90 -8.46 -0.96 -3.09
CA TYR A 90 -8.87 0.44 -3.23
C TYR A 90 -8.08 1.36 -2.30
N THR A 91 -7.70 0.88 -1.12
CA THR A 91 -6.79 1.63 -0.24
C THR A 91 -5.39 1.69 -0.82
N LEU A 92 -4.93 0.63 -1.48
CA LEU A 92 -3.68 0.67 -2.24
C LEU A 92 -3.70 1.78 -3.30
N GLU A 93 -4.76 1.86 -4.11
CA GLU A 93 -4.95 2.91 -5.12
C GLU A 93 -4.98 4.31 -4.49
N LEU A 94 -5.71 4.48 -3.38
CA LEU A 94 -5.77 5.72 -2.62
C LEU A 94 -4.38 6.13 -2.11
N LEU A 95 -3.66 5.25 -1.43
CA LEU A 95 -2.34 5.55 -0.86
C LEU A 95 -1.32 5.86 -1.97
N LEU A 96 -1.28 5.07 -3.05
CA LEU A 96 -0.41 5.33 -4.20
C LEU A 96 -0.67 6.70 -4.84
N SER A 97 -1.91 7.18 -4.78
CA SER A 97 -2.28 8.50 -5.31
C SER A 97 -1.63 9.66 -4.56
N TYR A 98 -1.18 9.48 -3.31
CA TYR A 98 -0.40 10.51 -2.61
C TYR A 98 1.01 10.65 -3.16
N PHE A 99 1.55 9.64 -3.84
CA PHE A 99 2.96 9.57 -4.21
C PHE A 99 3.22 9.56 -5.72
N LEU A 100 2.22 9.13 -6.51
CA LEU A 100 2.27 9.09 -7.97
C LEU A 100 1.40 10.19 -8.59
N SER A 101 1.72 10.55 -9.84
CA SER A 101 0.93 11.53 -10.61
C SER A 101 -0.53 11.06 -10.76
N PRO A 102 -1.51 11.99 -10.82
CA PRO A 102 -2.91 11.64 -11.07
C PRO A 102 -3.09 10.86 -12.37
N LYS A 103 -4.09 9.97 -12.42
CA LYS A 103 -4.44 9.17 -13.62
C LYS A 103 -3.28 8.32 -14.16
N THR A 104 -2.40 7.86 -13.28
CA THR A 104 -1.34 6.91 -13.61
C THR A 104 -1.93 5.50 -13.60
N LEU A 105 -1.78 4.76 -14.70
CA LEU A 105 -2.13 3.35 -14.77
C LEU A 105 -1.17 2.56 -13.88
N LEU A 106 -1.71 1.86 -12.88
CA LEU A 106 -0.93 1.01 -11.99
C LEU A 106 -0.75 -0.36 -12.62
N CYS A 107 -1.85 -1.09 -12.80
CA CYS A 107 -1.82 -2.42 -13.38
C CYS A 107 -3.11 -2.76 -14.12
N THR A 108 -2.99 -3.77 -14.96
CA THR A 108 -4.12 -4.44 -15.60
C THR A 108 -4.34 -5.78 -14.93
N TRP A 109 -5.57 -6.07 -14.53
CA TRP A 109 -5.95 -7.33 -13.92
C TRP A 109 -6.42 -8.33 -14.96
N HIS A 110 -5.91 -9.55 -14.84
CA HIS A 110 -6.35 -10.70 -15.62
C HIS A 110 -6.98 -11.73 -14.71
N PHE A 111 -8.27 -12.00 -14.92
CA PHE A 111 -9.03 -12.94 -14.12
C PHE A 111 -9.33 -14.22 -14.91
N ARG A 112 -9.16 -15.36 -14.26
CA ARG A 112 -9.49 -16.66 -14.83
C ARG A 112 -11.00 -16.74 -15.10
N GLY A 113 -11.36 -17.11 -16.33
CA GLY A 113 -12.76 -17.25 -16.76
C GLY A 113 -13.45 -15.93 -17.12
N SER A 114 -12.73 -14.81 -17.13
CA SER A 114 -13.24 -13.52 -17.61
C SER A 114 -12.40 -13.03 -18.78
N GLN A 115 -13.05 -12.46 -19.79
CA GLN A 115 -12.38 -11.69 -20.84
C GLN A 115 -12.35 -10.19 -20.52
N ALA A 116 -13.01 -9.76 -19.44
CA ALA A 116 -12.97 -8.37 -19.01
C ALA A 116 -11.56 -8.01 -18.54
N ILE A 117 -11.10 -6.86 -19.02
CA ILE A 117 -9.86 -6.24 -18.61
C ILE A 117 -10.22 -5.19 -17.56
N GLU A 118 -9.80 -5.43 -16.32
CA GLU A 118 -9.95 -4.46 -15.24
C GLU A 118 -8.61 -3.74 -15.02
N GLN A 119 -8.66 -2.48 -14.60
CA GLN A 119 -7.46 -1.67 -14.42
C GLN A 119 -7.51 -0.91 -13.10
N SER A 120 -6.37 -0.85 -12.44
CA SER A 120 -6.16 -0.01 -11.25
C SER A 120 -5.44 1.26 -11.64
N TRP A 121 -5.92 2.40 -11.14
CA TRP A 121 -5.41 3.73 -11.48
C TRP A 121 -5.20 4.57 -10.23
N THR A 122 -4.30 5.54 -10.28
CA THR A 122 -4.27 6.59 -9.27
C THR A 122 -5.47 7.51 -9.42
N LEU A 123 -6.01 7.95 -8.28
CA LEU A 123 -7.13 8.86 -8.21
C LEU A 123 -6.78 10.23 -8.81
N PRO A 124 -7.73 10.91 -9.48
CA PRO A 124 -7.50 12.24 -10.03
C PRO A 124 -7.22 13.27 -8.93
N ASN A 125 -7.89 13.15 -7.79
CA ASN A 125 -7.75 14.02 -6.63
C ASN A 125 -7.62 13.19 -5.36
N VAL A 126 -6.87 13.71 -4.40
CA VAL A 126 -6.82 13.24 -3.01
C VAL A 126 -6.96 14.45 -2.11
N GLU A 127 -7.54 14.27 -0.93
CA GLU A 127 -7.53 15.31 0.10
C GLU A 127 -6.10 15.44 0.69
N GLY A 128 -5.72 16.62 1.17
CA GLY A 128 -4.38 16.84 1.72
C GLY A 128 -3.31 17.16 0.66
N HIS A 129 -2.09 16.67 0.86
CA HIS A 129 -0.92 17.03 0.05
C HIS A 129 -0.32 15.84 -0.70
N ARG A 130 -0.02 16.03 -1.99
CA ARG A 130 0.67 15.02 -2.81
C ARG A 130 2.19 15.20 -2.74
N PHE A 131 2.88 14.11 -2.48
CA PHE A 131 4.34 14.02 -2.53
C PHE A 131 4.77 13.51 -3.91
N VAL A 132 4.49 14.24 -4.99
CA VAL A 132 4.91 13.79 -6.35
C VAL A 132 6.32 14.23 -6.73
N GLU A 133 6.87 15.27 -6.08
CA GLU A 133 8.18 15.85 -6.39
C GLU A 133 9.26 15.57 -5.32
N VAL A 134 8.84 15.14 -4.13
CA VAL A 134 9.73 14.88 -2.99
C VAL A 134 10.53 13.59 -3.21
N PRO A 135 11.84 13.51 -2.94
CA PRO A 135 12.56 12.23 -2.99
C PRO A 135 11.96 11.19 -2.04
N ILE A 136 11.65 9.98 -2.52
CA ILE A 136 11.03 8.91 -1.72
C ILE A 136 11.94 7.68 -1.66
N ILE A 137 12.06 7.10 -0.47
CA ILE A 137 12.59 5.75 -0.26
C ILE A 137 11.50 4.88 0.37
N VAL A 138 11.38 3.64 -0.10
CA VAL A 138 10.47 2.62 0.45
C VAL A 138 11.30 1.53 1.14
N LEU A 139 10.97 1.23 2.40
CA LEU A 139 11.62 0.17 3.17
C LEU A 139 10.85 -1.13 3.06
N THR A 140 11.58 -2.23 2.86
CA THR A 140 11.01 -3.57 2.67
C THR A 140 11.71 -4.61 3.54
N SER A 141 10.99 -5.68 3.88
CA SER A 141 11.56 -6.86 4.53
C SER A 141 11.00 -8.13 3.90
N LYS A 142 11.53 -9.29 4.30
CA LYS A 142 10.97 -10.61 3.95
C LYS A 142 9.51 -10.80 4.37
N GLN A 143 9.01 -9.99 5.31
CA GLN A 143 7.62 -10.06 5.78
C GLN A 143 6.66 -9.21 4.93
N THR A 144 7.17 -8.24 4.16
CA THR A 144 6.35 -7.39 3.28
C THR A 144 5.59 -8.29 2.30
N PHE A 145 4.25 -8.19 2.30
CA PHE A 145 3.39 -9.13 1.58
C PHE A 145 2.16 -8.44 0.95
N SER A 146 1.65 -8.97 -0.15
CA SER A 146 0.37 -8.61 -0.78
C SER A 146 0.31 -7.12 -1.18
N ALA A 147 -0.71 -6.36 -0.77
CA ALA A 147 -0.86 -4.95 -1.15
C ALA A 147 0.37 -4.08 -0.80
N SER A 148 1.16 -4.46 0.22
CA SER A 148 2.42 -3.77 0.51
C SER A 148 3.47 -4.01 -0.59
N GLU A 149 3.53 -5.23 -1.13
CA GLU A 149 4.39 -5.53 -2.27
C GLU A 149 3.91 -4.83 -3.53
N ALA A 150 2.59 -4.79 -3.76
CA ALA A 150 2.01 -4.05 -4.87
C ALA A 150 2.37 -2.56 -4.82
N PHE A 151 2.34 -1.97 -3.62
CA PHE A 151 2.77 -0.60 -3.37
C PHE A 151 4.25 -0.41 -3.71
N CYS A 152 5.13 -1.25 -3.16
CA CYS A 152 6.57 -1.20 -3.44
C CYS A 152 6.88 -1.37 -4.92
N TYR A 153 6.24 -2.35 -5.56
CA TYR A 153 6.42 -2.65 -6.97
C TYR A 153 6.00 -1.47 -7.85
N ALA A 154 4.81 -0.90 -7.61
CA ALA A 154 4.34 0.28 -8.32
C ALA A 154 5.31 1.46 -8.18
N MET A 155 5.73 1.76 -6.95
CA MET A 155 6.67 2.85 -6.69
C MET A 155 8.02 2.65 -7.39
N LYS A 156 8.51 1.41 -7.47
CA LYS A 156 9.76 1.05 -8.15
C LYS A 156 9.63 1.14 -9.68
N VAL A 157 8.62 0.52 -10.27
CA VAL A 157 8.48 0.44 -11.75
C VAL A 157 8.09 1.78 -12.37
N HIS A 158 7.38 2.64 -11.64
CA HIS A 158 7.16 4.03 -12.03
C HIS A 158 8.37 4.94 -11.76
N LYS A 159 9.51 4.38 -11.32
CA LYS A 159 10.74 5.11 -10.97
C LYS A 159 10.49 6.22 -9.94
N ARG A 160 9.49 6.02 -9.07
CA ARG A 160 9.06 7.03 -8.11
C ARG A 160 9.83 6.94 -6.80
N ALA A 161 10.19 5.75 -6.36
CA ALA A 161 11.00 5.57 -5.16
C ALA A 161 12.17 4.62 -5.39
N THR A 162 13.20 4.80 -4.56
CA THR A 162 14.24 3.80 -4.34
C THR A 162 13.74 2.81 -3.28
N VAL A 163 13.85 1.50 -3.53
CA VAL A 163 13.50 0.45 -2.57
C VAL A 163 14.75 -0.02 -1.84
N VAL A 164 14.69 -0.06 -0.51
CA VAL A 164 15.82 -0.44 0.36
C VAL A 164 15.35 -1.51 1.35
N GLY A 165 16.15 -2.56 1.56
CA GLY A 165 15.85 -3.61 2.52
C GLY A 165 16.04 -5.01 1.94
N GLU A 166 15.11 -5.90 2.20
CA GLU A 166 15.16 -7.31 1.76
C GLU A 166 14.11 -7.59 0.68
N THR A 167 14.35 -8.61 -0.13
CA THR A 167 13.35 -9.13 -1.08
C THR A 167 12.08 -9.56 -0.35
N THR A 168 10.93 -9.15 -0.88
CA THR A 168 9.61 -9.38 -0.27
C THR A 168 9.10 -10.81 -0.49
N ALA A 169 7.96 -11.16 0.10
CA ALA A 169 7.50 -12.55 0.20
C ALA A 169 6.93 -13.18 -1.10
N GLY A 170 6.52 -12.39 -2.09
CA GLY A 170 6.10 -12.86 -3.41
C GLY A 170 4.61 -13.18 -3.57
N GLY A 171 3.69 -12.49 -2.89
CA GLY A 171 2.24 -12.71 -3.04
C GLY A 171 1.55 -11.62 -3.85
N ALA A 172 1.44 -11.79 -5.16
CA ALA A 172 0.81 -10.84 -6.08
C ALA A 172 -0.63 -11.22 -6.47
N HIS A 173 -0.96 -12.51 -6.49
CA HIS A 173 -2.24 -12.97 -7.01
C HIS A 173 -3.35 -12.85 -5.97
N THR A 174 -4.53 -12.44 -6.42
CA THR A 174 -5.74 -12.50 -5.60
C THR A 174 -6.37 -13.88 -5.69
N TYR A 175 -6.93 -14.33 -4.57
CA TYR A 175 -7.56 -15.63 -4.43
C TYR A 175 -9.04 -15.50 -4.11
N ARG A 176 -9.81 -16.54 -4.44
CA ARG A 176 -11.17 -16.73 -3.92
C ARG A 176 -11.15 -17.90 -2.95
N GLU A 177 -11.97 -17.77 -1.92
CA GLU A 177 -12.30 -18.88 -1.04
C GLU A 177 -13.50 -19.62 -1.62
N MET A 178 -13.39 -20.94 -1.70
CA MET A 178 -14.45 -21.83 -2.16
C MET A 178 -14.76 -22.82 -1.03
N LYS A 179 -15.98 -22.80 -0.52
CA LYS A 179 -16.45 -23.81 0.44
C LYS A 179 -16.54 -25.15 -0.28
N VAL A 180 -15.77 -26.13 0.21
CA VAL A 180 -15.77 -27.50 -0.34
C VAL A 180 -16.73 -28.38 0.46
N SER A 181 -16.81 -28.18 1.77
CA SER A 181 -17.79 -28.81 2.68
C SER A 181 -17.96 -27.94 3.93
N ASP A 182 -18.70 -28.42 4.94
CA ASP A 182 -18.85 -27.73 6.22
C ASP A 182 -17.54 -27.59 7.02
N HIS A 183 -16.51 -28.36 6.68
CA HIS A 183 -15.24 -28.37 7.40
C HIS A 183 -14.03 -27.93 6.56
N TYR A 184 -14.21 -27.72 5.25
CA TYR A 184 -13.10 -27.43 4.34
C TYR A 184 -13.40 -26.21 3.46
N ILE A 185 -12.41 -25.30 3.40
CA ILE A 185 -12.34 -24.18 2.47
C ILE A 185 -11.10 -24.36 1.61
N MET A 186 -11.24 -24.18 0.31
CA MET A 186 -10.15 -24.16 -0.65
C MET A 186 -9.89 -22.72 -1.09
N THR A 187 -8.63 -22.29 -1.09
CA THR A 187 -8.21 -21.00 -1.64
C THR A 187 -7.63 -21.21 -3.04
N VAL A 188 -8.18 -20.52 -4.04
CA VAL A 188 -7.75 -20.67 -5.44
C VAL A 188 -7.35 -19.30 -5.99
N PRO A 189 -6.09 -19.12 -6.42
CA PRO A 189 -5.69 -17.94 -7.17
C PRO A 189 -6.52 -17.83 -8.45
N TYR A 190 -7.12 -16.67 -8.67
CA TYR A 190 -8.02 -16.46 -9.82
C TYR A 190 -7.75 -15.17 -10.55
N GLY A 191 -6.97 -14.25 -9.97
CA GLY A 191 -6.65 -12.96 -10.57
C GLY A 191 -5.19 -12.63 -10.39
N ARG A 192 -4.56 -12.10 -11.43
CA ARG A 192 -3.19 -11.61 -11.37
C ARG A 192 -3.12 -10.17 -11.89
N PRO A 193 -2.40 -9.27 -11.20
CA PRO A 193 -2.08 -7.96 -11.74
C PRO A 193 -0.93 -8.10 -12.74
N VAL A 194 -0.91 -7.28 -13.78
CA VAL A 194 0.20 -7.17 -14.75
C VAL A 194 0.51 -5.69 -14.94
N PHE A 195 1.76 -5.33 -14.72
CA PHE A 195 2.23 -3.96 -14.96
C PHE A 195 2.71 -3.83 -16.40
N THR A 196 2.17 -2.85 -17.11
CA THR A 196 2.48 -2.64 -18.54
C THR A 196 3.96 -2.35 -18.78
N THR A 197 4.65 -1.74 -17.82
CA THR A 197 6.08 -1.41 -17.92
C THR A 197 6.99 -2.63 -17.86
N THR A 198 6.58 -3.70 -17.18
CA THR A 198 7.40 -4.91 -16.97
C THR A 198 6.84 -6.13 -17.69
N ASN A 199 5.60 -6.05 -18.21
CA ASN A 199 4.84 -7.17 -18.74
C ASN A 199 4.72 -8.36 -17.77
N THR A 200 4.87 -8.12 -16.47
CA THR A 200 4.84 -9.14 -15.42
C THR A 200 4.36 -8.56 -14.08
N ASN A 201 4.55 -9.32 -13.00
CA ASN A 201 4.34 -8.92 -11.60
C ASN A 201 5.42 -9.53 -10.68
N TRP A 202 5.20 -9.44 -9.36
CA TRP A 202 6.14 -9.89 -8.32
C TRP A 202 5.82 -11.28 -7.73
N GLU A 203 4.87 -12.03 -8.31
CA GLU A 203 4.48 -13.34 -7.78
C GLU A 203 5.68 -14.29 -7.65
N ALA A 204 5.77 -15.02 -6.54
CA ALA A 204 6.79 -16.02 -6.18
C ALA A 204 8.23 -15.49 -6.04
N VAL A 205 8.58 -14.37 -6.66
CA VAL A 205 9.92 -13.76 -6.62
C VAL A 205 9.99 -12.67 -5.55
N GLY A 206 8.90 -11.93 -5.34
CA GLY A 206 8.89 -10.72 -4.54
C GLY A 206 9.43 -9.50 -5.27
N VAL A 207 9.40 -8.36 -4.59
CA VAL A 207 9.99 -7.10 -5.03
C VAL A 207 11.44 -7.08 -4.59
N ILE A 208 12.36 -7.16 -5.56
CA ILE A 208 13.80 -7.08 -5.31
C ILE A 208 14.16 -5.61 -4.99
N PRO A 209 14.83 -5.32 -3.87
CA PRO A 209 15.22 -3.96 -3.50
C PRO A 209 16.28 -3.39 -4.47
N ASP A 210 16.37 -2.06 -4.58
CA ASP A 210 17.49 -1.41 -5.29
C ASP A 210 18.78 -1.46 -4.47
N TYR A 211 18.65 -1.41 -3.14
CA TYR A 211 19.75 -1.60 -2.19
C TYR A 211 19.39 -2.71 -1.20
N GLU A 212 20.04 -3.85 -1.37
CA GLU A 212 19.84 -5.00 -0.49
C GLU A 212 20.61 -4.83 0.81
N VAL A 213 19.87 -4.80 1.93
CA VAL A 213 20.38 -4.75 3.29
C VAL A 213 19.42 -5.49 4.22
N LYS A 214 19.90 -5.98 5.37
CA LYS A 214 19.00 -6.52 6.40
C LYS A 214 17.95 -5.49 6.80
N ALA A 215 16.71 -5.94 7.05
CA ALA A 215 15.59 -5.05 7.35
C ALA A 215 15.84 -4.11 8.54
N GLU A 216 16.60 -4.56 9.55
CA GLU A 216 17.03 -3.77 10.71
C GLU A 216 17.92 -2.57 10.33
N ASN A 217 18.70 -2.69 9.24
CA ASN A 217 19.61 -1.65 8.75
C ASN A 217 18.99 -0.78 7.66
N ALA A 218 17.82 -1.13 7.13
CA ALA A 218 17.18 -0.44 6.01
C ALA A 218 16.89 1.04 6.30
N LEU A 219 16.41 1.36 7.51
CA LEU A 219 16.12 2.74 7.91
C LEU A 219 17.38 3.61 7.91
N LYS A 220 18.45 3.12 8.55
CA LYS A 220 19.74 3.81 8.58
C LYS A 220 20.26 4.06 7.15
N LYS A 221 20.23 3.02 6.30
CA LYS A 221 20.67 3.15 4.91
C LYS A 221 19.83 4.17 4.13
N ALA A 222 18.53 4.23 4.37
CA ALA A 222 17.64 5.20 3.73
C ALA A 222 17.92 6.64 4.18
N GLN A 223 18.19 6.86 5.47
CA GLN A 223 18.57 8.18 6.00
C GLN A 223 19.89 8.67 5.40
N GLU A 224 20.89 7.80 5.25
CA GLU A 224 22.15 8.12 4.56
C GLU A 224 21.90 8.56 3.11
N LEU A 225 21.14 7.76 2.35
CA LEU A 225 20.85 8.02 0.94
C LEU A 225 20.04 9.31 0.72
N LEU A 226 19.06 9.59 1.59
CA LEU A 226 18.28 10.83 1.50
C LEU A 226 19.07 12.03 1.99
N GLY A 227 19.83 11.90 3.08
CA GLY A 227 20.67 12.98 3.60
C GLY A 227 21.65 13.50 2.55
N GLU A 228 22.31 12.60 1.81
CA GLU A 228 23.18 13.00 0.69
C GLU A 228 22.44 13.78 -0.42
N ARG A 229 21.19 13.40 -0.72
CA ARG A 229 20.37 14.06 -1.76
C ARG A 229 19.87 15.43 -1.31
N VAL A 230 19.41 15.54 -0.07
CA VAL A 230 18.93 16.79 0.53
C VAL A 230 20.08 17.79 0.65
N ASN A 231 21.23 17.35 1.13
CA ASN A 231 22.42 18.22 1.27
C ASN A 231 22.96 18.73 -0.08
N LYS A 232 22.78 17.97 -1.16
CA LYS A 232 23.14 18.42 -2.52
C LYS A 232 22.15 19.43 -3.11
N ARG A 233 20.87 19.39 -2.72
CA ARG A 233 19.86 20.36 -3.17
C ARG A 233 19.97 21.71 -2.48
N ASN A 234 20.48 21.72 -1.25
CA ASN A 234 20.60 22.91 -0.42
C ASN A 234 21.94 23.66 -0.60
N LYS A 235 22.82 23.19 -1.48
CA LYS A 235 24.07 23.86 -1.91
C LYS A 235 23.87 24.46 -3.29
#